data_AF-A0A949GRE3-F1
#
_entry.id   AF-A0A949GRE3-F1
#
_cell.length_a   1.000
_cell.length_b   1.000
_cell.length_c   1.000
_cell.angle_alpha   90.00
_cell.angle_beta   90.00
_cell.angle_gamma   90.00
#
_symmetry.space_group_name_H-M   'P 1'
#
loop_
_entity.id
_entity.type
_entity.pdbx_description
1 polymer ?
#
loop_
_entity_poly.entity_id
_entity_poly.type
_entity_poly.pdbx_seq_one_letter_code
_entity_poly.pdbx_strand_id
1 'polypeptide(L)'
;MAETLLSLLTAHLLGDFVFQTPWMLRRKKQPRVLLAHVATVTFLSGLFLGSAAPLVLGAVFVTHLAMDAAKVFYLKDTLAALLIDQAVHLVVIAGLAFALPETAAAGWWQTISWPDFPGFDPAHFYAGLCIVSWLVAALPLGGILIGKTMVSLHIKNPDEAGGLPHGGATIGWLERGL
;
A
#
# COMPACT_ATOMS: atom_id res chain seq x y z
N MET A 1 -14.29 -11.78 6.28
CA MET A 1 -13.88 -10.44 6.85
C MET A 1 -12.38 -10.22 6.70
N ALA A 2 -11.56 -11.10 7.28
CA ALA A 2 -10.10 -10.99 7.26
C ALA A 2 -9.53 -11.02 5.84
N GLU A 3 -10.12 -11.82 4.95
CA GLU A 3 -9.78 -11.96 3.54
C GLU A 3 -9.96 -10.63 2.81
N THR A 4 -11.12 -10.00 2.98
CA THR A 4 -11.43 -8.70 2.37
C THR A 4 -10.50 -7.61 2.92
N LEU A 5 -10.26 -7.60 4.24
CA LEU A 5 -9.32 -6.66 4.86
C LEU A 5 -7.91 -6.82 4.28
N LEU A 6 -7.41 -8.06 4.22
CA LEU A 6 -6.05 -8.36 3.79
C LEU A 6 -5.86 -8.09 2.29
N SER A 7 -6.84 -8.42 1.45
CA SER A 7 -6.82 -8.13 0.02
C SER A 7 -6.75 -6.61 -0.24
N LEU A 8 -7.58 -5.83 0.46
CA LEU A 8 -7.58 -4.37 0.34
C LEU A 8 -6.33 -3.73 0.92
N LEU A 9 -5.85 -4.20 2.08
CA LEU A 9 -4.61 -3.74 2.70
C LEU A 9 -3.40 -4.00 1.79
N THR A 10 -3.29 -5.20 1.23
CA THR A 10 -2.20 -5.55 0.32
C THR A 10 -2.23 -4.70 -0.95
N ALA A 11 -3.43 -4.48 -1.52
CA ALA A 11 -3.61 -3.61 -2.68
C ALA A 11 -3.13 -2.17 -2.40
N HIS A 12 -3.55 -1.62 -1.26
CA HIS A 12 -3.15 -0.29 -0.79
C HIS A 12 -1.63 -0.19 -0.65
N LEU A 13 -1.03 -1.09 0.13
CA LEU A 13 0.41 -1.08 0.40
C LEU A 13 1.24 -1.18 -0.88
N LEU A 14 0.89 -2.10 -1.77
CA LEU A 14 1.58 -2.22 -3.07
C LEU A 14 1.38 -0.98 -3.93
N GLY A 15 0.16 -0.44 -3.99
CA GLY A 15 -0.16 0.74 -4.78
C GLY A 15 0.63 1.98 -4.33
N ASP A 16 0.67 2.24 -3.02
CA ASP A 16 1.28 3.43 -2.42
C ASP A 16 2.80 3.34 -2.30
N PHE A 17 3.35 2.16 -2.00
CA PHE A 17 4.76 2.05 -1.62
C PHE A 17 5.63 1.30 -2.61
N VAL A 18 5.03 0.55 -3.54
CA VAL A 18 5.77 -0.20 -4.56
C VAL A 18 5.53 0.37 -5.95
N PHE A 19 4.26 0.55 -6.33
CA PHE A 19 3.90 1.00 -7.68
C PHE A 19 3.83 2.53 -7.83
N GLN A 20 3.81 3.30 -6.74
CA GLN A 20 3.94 4.76 -6.79
C GLN A 20 5.39 5.17 -7.05
N THR A 21 5.76 5.28 -8.32
CA THR A 21 7.15 5.55 -8.71
C THR A 21 7.63 6.97 -8.38
N PRO A 22 8.95 7.21 -8.30
CA PRO A 22 9.51 8.56 -8.13
C PRO A 22 9.06 9.56 -9.22
N TRP A 23 8.79 9.09 -10.43
CA TRP A 23 8.25 9.92 -11.51
C TRP A 23 6.84 10.43 -11.18
N MET A 24 6.00 9.58 -10.58
CA MET A 24 4.64 9.92 -10.16
C MET A 24 4.68 10.92 -9.01
N LEU A 25 5.52 10.69 -8.00
CA LEU A 25 5.69 11.59 -6.86
C LEU A 25 6.05 13.02 -7.30
N ARG A 26 7.00 13.17 -8.23
CA ARG A 26 7.40 14.49 -8.77
C ARG A 26 6.29 15.19 -9.57
N ARG A 27 5.30 14.45 -10.06
CA ARG A 27 4.20 14.96 -10.89
C ARG A 27 2.83 14.79 -10.23
N LYS A 28 2.77 14.49 -8.91
CA LYS A 28 1.52 14.09 -8.23
C LYS A 28 0.43 15.16 -8.26
N LYS A 29 0.79 16.44 -8.50
CA LYS A 29 -0.16 17.55 -8.74
C LYS A 29 -0.88 17.49 -10.09
N GLN A 30 -0.40 16.69 -11.04
CA GLN A 30 -1.06 16.52 -12.34
C GLN A 30 -2.23 15.55 -12.20
N PRO A 31 -3.47 15.94 -12.54
CA PRO A 31 -4.65 15.10 -12.35
C PRO A 31 -4.53 13.73 -13.02
N ARG A 32 -3.89 13.65 -14.19
CA ARG A 32 -3.66 12.38 -14.92
C ARG A 32 -2.77 11.42 -14.16
N VAL A 33 -1.74 11.93 -13.46
CA VAL A 33 -0.83 11.10 -12.66
C VAL A 33 -1.52 10.62 -11.39
N LEU A 34 -2.30 11.49 -10.76
CA LEU A 34 -3.13 11.13 -9.61
C LEU A 34 -4.16 10.05 -9.98
N LEU A 35 -4.87 10.23 -11.09
CA LEU A 35 -5.83 9.23 -11.58
C LEU A 35 -5.15 7.92 -11.96
N ALA A 36 -3.96 7.96 -12.57
CA ALA A 36 -3.20 6.75 -12.89
C ALA A 36 -2.84 5.97 -11.61
N HIS A 37 -2.41 6.67 -10.56
CA HIS A 37 -2.14 6.05 -9.26
C HIS A 37 -3.39 5.40 -8.64
N VAL A 38 -4.50 6.13 -8.57
CA VAL A 38 -5.75 5.62 -8.01
C VAL A 38 -6.28 4.44 -8.83
N ALA A 39 -6.13 4.49 -10.16
CA ALA A 39 -6.46 3.37 -11.03
C ALA A 39 -5.61 2.13 -10.72
N THR A 40 -4.31 2.31 -10.44
CA THR A 40 -3.45 1.20 -9.99
C THR A 40 -3.94 0.59 -8.69
N VAL A 41 -4.24 1.39 -7.67
CA VAL A 41 -4.74 0.88 -6.37
C VAL A 41 -6.06 0.14 -6.56
N THR A 42 -7.00 0.75 -7.30
CA THR A 42 -8.33 0.17 -7.57
C THR A 42 -8.22 -1.14 -8.34
N PHE A 43 -7.33 -1.20 -9.34
CA PHE A 43 -7.05 -2.42 -10.09
C PHE A 43 -6.48 -3.52 -9.18
N LEU A 44 -5.49 -3.20 -8.34
CA LEU A 44 -4.93 -4.15 -7.38
C LEU A 44 -5.99 -4.63 -6.38
N SER A 45 -6.90 -3.75 -5.94
CA SER A 45 -8.02 -4.14 -5.07
C SER A 45 -8.92 -5.15 -5.77
N GLY A 46 -9.35 -4.90 -7.02
CA GLY A 46 -10.16 -5.85 -7.77
C GLY A 46 -9.44 -7.19 -8.00
N LEU A 47 -8.14 -7.10 -8.33
CA LEU A 47 -7.29 -8.27 -8.52
C LEU A 47 -7.22 -9.13 -7.25
N PHE A 48 -6.90 -8.56 -6.08
CA PHE A 48 -6.75 -9.34 -4.84
C PHE A 48 -8.06 -9.70 -4.15
N LEU A 49 -9.14 -8.95 -4.36
CA LEU A 49 -10.48 -9.40 -4.01
C LEU A 49 -10.93 -10.57 -4.89
N GLY A 50 -10.39 -10.66 -6.11
CA GLY A 50 -10.77 -11.68 -7.08
C GLY A 50 -12.20 -11.52 -7.59
N SER A 51 -12.70 -10.28 -7.65
CA SER A 51 -14.03 -9.96 -8.15
C SER A 51 -14.11 -8.51 -8.60
N ALA A 52 -15.10 -8.19 -9.42
CA ALA A 52 -15.32 -6.82 -9.90
C ALA A 52 -15.90 -5.89 -8.81
N ALA A 53 -16.57 -6.45 -7.80
CA ALA A 53 -17.12 -5.77 -6.61
C ALA A 53 -17.33 -4.25 -6.75
N PRO A 54 -18.23 -3.79 -7.64
CA PRO A 54 -18.27 -2.39 -8.09
C PRO A 54 -18.51 -1.39 -6.95
N LEU A 55 -19.26 -1.80 -5.91
CA LEU A 55 -19.46 -0.98 -4.71
C LEU A 55 -18.15 -0.78 -3.93
N VAL A 56 -17.38 -1.85 -3.71
CA VAL A 56 -16.09 -1.81 -3.00
C VAL A 56 -15.07 -1.04 -3.82
N LEU A 57 -14.93 -1.36 -5.11
CA LEU A 57 -13.96 -0.69 -5.99
C LEU A 57 -14.29 0.79 -6.21
N GLY A 58 -15.58 1.12 -6.33
CA GLY A 58 -16.04 2.50 -6.42
C GLY A 58 -15.73 3.28 -5.13
N ALA A 59 -15.97 2.67 -3.96
CA ALA A 59 -15.62 3.27 -2.68
C ALA A 59 -14.10 3.51 -2.57
N VAL A 60 -13.28 2.47 -2.81
CA VAL A 60 -11.81 2.57 -2.81
C VAL A 60 -11.34 3.68 -3.74
N PHE A 61 -11.81 3.70 -5.00
CA PHE A 61 -11.43 4.72 -5.97
C PHE A 61 -11.72 6.14 -5.47
N VAL A 62 -12.95 6.38 -5.00
CA VAL A 62 -13.39 7.72 -4.58
C VAL A 62 -12.65 8.16 -3.32
N THR A 63 -12.56 7.31 -2.30
CA THR A 63 -11.91 7.67 -1.04
C THR A 63 -10.41 7.87 -1.21
N HIS A 64 -9.75 7.02 -1.99
CA HIS A 64 -8.32 7.13 -2.23
C HIS A 64 -7.99 8.40 -3.02
N LEU A 65 -8.76 8.68 -4.09
CA LEU A 65 -8.63 9.92 -4.86
C LEU A 65 -8.86 11.15 -3.99
N ALA A 66 -9.90 11.15 -3.16
CA ALA A 66 -10.22 12.27 -2.28
C ALA A 66 -9.09 12.54 -1.28
N MET A 67 -8.58 11.49 -0.62
CA MET A 67 -7.51 11.63 0.37
C MET A 67 -6.19 12.04 -0.30
N ASP A 68 -5.80 11.42 -1.41
CA ASP A 68 -4.57 11.78 -2.12
C ASP A 68 -4.62 13.20 -2.67
N ALA A 69 -5.76 13.62 -3.24
CA ALA A 69 -5.95 14.99 -3.68
C ALA A 69 -5.82 15.95 -2.49
N ALA A 70 -6.47 15.65 -1.37
CA ALA A 70 -6.40 16.49 -0.18
C ALA A 70 -4.96 16.61 0.34
N LYS A 71 -4.21 15.51 0.39
CA LYS A 71 -2.80 15.48 0.76
C LYS A 71 -1.95 16.36 -0.15
N VAL A 72 -2.15 16.25 -1.46
CA VAL A 72 -1.35 16.97 -2.47
C VAL A 72 -1.62 18.47 -2.49
N PHE A 73 -2.87 18.89 -2.26
CA PHE A 73 -3.28 20.29 -2.36
C PHE A 73 -3.28 21.05 -1.03
N TYR A 74 -3.51 20.37 0.10
CA TYR A 74 -3.72 21.03 1.38
C TYR A 74 -2.70 20.66 2.47
N LEU A 75 -1.98 19.54 2.35
CA LEU A 75 -1.05 19.10 3.38
C LEU A 75 0.41 19.39 3.00
N LYS A 76 1.21 19.70 4.02
CA LYS A 76 2.67 19.79 3.89
C LYS A 76 3.26 18.37 3.88
N ASP A 77 4.41 18.19 3.22
CA ASP A 77 5.08 16.88 3.18
C ASP A 77 5.84 16.58 4.49
N THR A 78 5.09 16.20 5.54
CA THR A 78 5.63 15.93 6.88
C THR A 78 5.34 14.51 7.33
N LEU A 79 5.97 14.07 8.43
CA LEU A 79 5.65 12.80 9.08
C LEU A 79 4.17 12.74 9.50
N ALA A 80 3.65 13.82 10.09
CA ALA A 80 2.25 13.90 10.49
C ALA A 80 1.29 13.74 9.30
N ALA A 81 1.57 14.39 8.17
CA ALA A 81 0.75 14.25 6.97
C ALA A 81 0.77 12.82 6.41
N LEU A 82 1.90 12.10 6.49
CA LEU A 82 1.98 10.69 6.13
C LEU A 82 1.14 9.83 7.08
N LEU A 83 1.24 10.04 8.40
CA LEU A 83 0.50 9.24 9.38
C LEU A 83 -1.01 9.45 9.27
N ILE A 84 -1.46 10.69 9.06
CA ILE A 84 -2.89 11.01 8.85
C ILE A 84 -3.39 10.34 7.58
N ASP A 85 -2.65 10.45 6.48
CA ASP A 85 -2.99 9.81 5.21
C ASP A 85 -3.16 8.29 5.35
N GLN A 86 -2.18 7.61 5.95
CA GLN A 86 -2.27 6.16 6.17
C GLN A 86 -3.41 5.80 7.14
N ALA A 87 -3.66 6.59 8.18
CA ALA A 87 -4.77 6.35 9.09
C ALA A 87 -6.13 6.44 8.37
N VAL A 88 -6.33 7.42 7.50
CA VAL A 88 -7.55 7.58 6.72
C VAL A 88 -7.78 6.37 5.80
N HIS A 89 -6.75 5.95 5.05
CA HIS A 89 -6.87 4.78 4.17
C HIS A 89 -7.16 3.50 4.96
N LEU A 90 -6.49 3.29 6.11
CA LEU A 90 -6.75 2.13 6.96
C LEU A 90 -8.17 2.12 7.55
N VAL A 91 -8.70 3.27 7.95
CA VAL A 91 -10.10 3.39 8.41
C VAL A 91 -11.08 3.02 7.32
N VAL A 92 -10.86 3.48 6.09
CA VAL A 92 -11.71 3.13 4.95
C VAL A 92 -11.62 1.63 4.64
N ILE A 93 -10.42 1.07 4.57
CA ILE A 93 -10.18 -0.36 4.31
C ILE A 93 -10.87 -1.21 5.38
N ALA A 94 -10.69 -0.88 6.65
CA ALA A 94 -11.34 -1.57 7.76
C ALA A 94 -12.87 -1.45 7.69
N GLY A 95 -13.38 -0.25 7.39
CA GLY A 95 -14.82 0.00 7.24
C GLY A 95 -15.43 -0.81 6.11
N LEU A 96 -14.78 -0.89 4.95
CA LEU A 96 -15.22 -1.69 3.82
C LEU A 96 -15.17 -3.20 4.13
N ALA A 97 -14.09 -3.66 4.76
CA ALA A 97 -13.96 -5.06 5.15
C ALA A 97 -14.98 -5.47 6.23
N PHE A 98 -15.36 -4.56 7.11
CA PHE A 98 -16.40 -4.80 8.11
C PHE A 98 -17.80 -4.80 7.49
N ALA A 99 -18.09 -3.84 6.59
CA ALA A 99 -19.40 -3.73 5.94
C ALA A 99 -19.66 -4.81 4.90
N LEU A 100 -18.62 -5.27 4.20
CA LEU A 100 -18.71 -6.21 3.07
C LEU A 100 -17.70 -7.36 3.25
N PRO A 101 -17.79 -8.14 4.34
CA PRO A 101 -16.76 -9.07 4.78
C PRO A 101 -16.49 -10.23 3.82
N GLU A 102 -17.51 -10.63 3.06
CA GLU A 102 -17.48 -11.79 2.16
C GLU A 102 -17.00 -11.45 0.73
N THR A 103 -16.64 -10.19 0.45
CA THR A 103 -16.28 -9.76 -0.91
C THR A 103 -15.11 -10.58 -1.49
N ALA A 104 -14.05 -10.80 -0.69
CA ALA A 104 -12.93 -11.62 -1.11
C ALA A 104 -13.22 -13.14 -1.00
N ALA A 105 -14.03 -13.55 -0.03
CA ALA A 105 -14.41 -14.95 0.16
C ALA A 105 -15.34 -15.47 -0.96
N ALA A 106 -16.06 -14.57 -1.64
CA ALA A 106 -16.82 -14.87 -2.86
C ALA A 106 -15.99 -14.69 -4.14
N GLY A 107 -14.72 -14.29 -4.03
CA GLY A 107 -13.84 -14.05 -5.17
C GLY A 107 -13.32 -15.34 -5.81
N TRP A 108 -12.84 -15.24 -7.05
CA TRP A 108 -12.35 -16.40 -7.80
C TRP A 108 -11.12 -17.08 -7.18
N TRP A 109 -10.39 -16.41 -6.29
CA TRP A 109 -9.24 -17.01 -5.59
C TRP A 109 -9.63 -18.18 -4.70
N GLN A 110 -10.90 -18.26 -4.32
CA GLN A 110 -11.47 -19.34 -3.53
C GLN A 110 -11.89 -20.55 -4.39
N THR A 111 -12.04 -20.33 -5.71
CA THR A 111 -12.50 -21.35 -6.65
C THR A 111 -11.38 -21.91 -7.53
N ILE A 112 -10.21 -21.26 -7.55
CA ILE A 112 -9.07 -21.71 -8.35
C ILE A 112 -8.42 -22.90 -7.62
N SER A 113 -8.54 -24.09 -8.21
CA SER A 113 -7.71 -25.25 -7.90
C SER A 113 -6.54 -25.30 -8.87
N TRP A 114 -5.31 -25.43 -8.37
CA TRP A 114 -4.10 -25.58 -9.21
C TRP A 114 -3.77 -27.07 -9.39
N PRO A 115 -4.04 -27.68 -10.55
CA PRO A 115 -3.90 -29.12 -10.73
C PRO A 115 -2.45 -29.60 -10.58
N ASP A 116 -1.50 -28.76 -11.01
CA ASP A 116 -0.07 -29.06 -10.97
C ASP A 116 0.58 -28.77 -9.61
N PHE A 117 -0.15 -28.15 -8.68
CA PHE A 117 0.31 -27.85 -7.32
C PHE A 117 -0.64 -28.46 -6.29
N PRO A 118 -0.67 -29.80 -6.16
CA PRO A 118 -1.47 -30.47 -5.13
C PRO A 118 -1.04 -29.97 -3.74
N GLY A 119 -1.96 -29.28 -3.06
CA GLY A 119 -1.74 -28.66 -1.76
C GLY A 119 -1.80 -27.12 -1.77
N PHE A 120 -1.78 -26.47 -2.94
CA PHE A 120 -2.03 -25.03 -3.02
C PHE A 120 -3.54 -24.77 -2.91
N ASP A 121 -3.98 -24.47 -1.69
CA ASP A 121 -5.35 -24.06 -1.37
C ASP A 121 -5.49 -22.51 -1.29
N PRO A 122 -6.72 -21.97 -1.17
CA PRO A 122 -6.91 -20.53 -1.01
C PRO A 122 -6.19 -19.94 0.21
N ALA A 123 -5.94 -20.71 1.27
CA ALA A 123 -5.23 -20.20 2.45
C ALA A 123 -3.78 -19.84 2.13
N HIS A 124 -3.11 -20.56 1.21
CA HIS A 124 -1.76 -20.23 0.76
C HIS A 124 -1.70 -18.88 0.02
N PHE A 125 -2.75 -18.53 -0.73
CA PHE A 125 -2.85 -17.22 -1.37
C PHE A 125 -2.87 -16.10 -0.31
N TYR A 126 -3.74 -16.19 0.70
CA TYR A 126 -3.80 -15.19 1.77
C TYR A 126 -2.55 -15.17 2.65
N ALA A 127 -1.91 -16.32 2.87
CA ALA A 127 -0.60 -16.35 3.52
C ALA A 127 0.45 -15.55 2.72
N GLY A 128 0.45 -15.67 1.40
CA GLY A 128 1.26 -14.85 0.51
C GLY A 128 0.96 -13.35 0.64
N LEU A 129 -0.32 -12.97 0.68
CA LEU A 129 -0.72 -11.57 0.89
C LEU A 129 -0.25 -11.02 2.24
N CYS A 130 -0.32 -11.82 3.31
CA CYS A 130 0.24 -11.46 4.62
C CYS A 130 1.74 -11.18 4.55
N ILE A 131 2.50 -12.07 3.91
CA ILE A 131 3.96 -11.92 3.76
C ILE A 131 4.29 -10.67 2.94
N VAL A 132 3.60 -10.44 1.83
CA VAL A 132 3.80 -9.26 0.98
C VAL A 132 3.46 -7.99 1.75
N SER A 133 2.33 -7.95 2.44
CA SER A 133 1.94 -6.81 3.28
C SER A 133 2.99 -6.50 4.34
N TRP A 134 3.50 -7.53 5.03
CA TRP A 134 4.58 -7.38 6.01
C TRP A 134 5.87 -6.83 5.38
N LEU A 135 6.31 -7.39 4.25
CA LEU A 135 7.51 -6.94 3.53
C LEU A 135 7.39 -5.47 3.11
N VAL A 136 6.24 -5.07 2.57
CA VAL A 136 6.00 -3.68 2.13
C VAL A 136 5.91 -2.74 3.33
N ALA A 137 5.28 -3.16 4.43
CA ALA A 137 5.24 -2.35 5.65
C ALA A 137 6.64 -2.16 6.27
N ALA A 138 7.43 -3.24 6.35
CA ALA A 138 8.75 -3.23 6.98
C ALA A 138 9.81 -2.51 6.13
N LEU A 139 9.82 -2.72 4.82
CA LEU A 139 10.92 -2.27 3.96
C LEU A 139 10.68 -0.87 3.38
N PRO A 140 9.79 -0.66 2.38
CA PRO A 140 9.59 0.66 1.79
C PRO A 140 8.87 1.63 2.73
N LEU A 141 7.75 1.26 3.37
CA LEU A 141 7.05 2.15 4.29
C LEU A 141 7.93 2.47 5.52
N GLY A 142 8.55 1.47 6.14
CA GLY A 142 9.49 1.67 7.23
C GLY A 142 10.65 2.61 6.87
N GLY A 143 11.22 2.48 5.66
CA GLY A 143 12.24 3.39 5.16
C GLY A 143 11.77 4.84 5.04
N ILE A 144 10.55 5.05 4.52
CA ILE A 144 9.93 6.39 4.41
C ILE A 144 9.68 7.00 5.79
N LEU A 145 9.15 6.21 6.74
CA LEU A 145 8.89 6.67 8.12
C LEU A 145 10.16 7.11 8.82
N ILE A 146 11.23 6.31 8.72
CA ILE A 146 12.55 6.65 9.28
C ILE A 146 13.07 7.92 8.62
N GLY A 147 13.04 8.01 7.29
CA GLY A 147 13.50 9.20 6.56
C GLY A 147 12.79 10.47 7.02
N LYS A 148 11.46 10.44 7.15
CA LYS A 148 10.67 11.59 7.64
C LYS A 148 10.93 11.90 9.12
N THR A 149 11.19 10.89 9.94
CA THR A 149 11.53 11.06 11.37
C THR A 149 12.89 11.75 11.52
N MET A 150 13.90 11.30 10.77
CA MET A 150 15.25 11.89 10.79
C MET A 150 15.22 13.37 10.39
N VAL A 151 14.47 13.71 9.33
CA VAL A 151 14.23 15.10 8.92
C VAL A 151 13.54 15.90 10.02
N SER A 152 12.51 15.34 10.66
CA SER A 152 11.79 16.01 11.76
C SER A 152 12.67 16.27 13.00
N LEU A 153 13.70 15.47 13.21
CA LEU A 153 14.64 15.60 14.32
C LEU A 153 15.86 16.48 13.98
N HIS A 154 15.91 17.07 12.78
CA HIS A 154 17.06 17.86 12.30
C HIS A 154 18.40 17.09 12.34
N ILE A 155 18.36 15.76 12.23
CA ILE A 155 19.56 14.94 12.17
C ILE A 155 20.14 15.10 10.76
N LYS A 156 21.41 15.55 10.68
CA LYS A 156 22.11 15.75 9.40
C LYS A 156 22.14 14.46 8.58
N ASN A 157 22.09 14.63 7.26
CA ASN A 157 22.04 13.53 6.32
C ASN A 157 23.33 12.69 6.43
N PRO A 158 23.26 11.40 6.77
CA PRO A 158 24.47 10.57 6.93
C PRO A 158 25.26 10.41 5.62
N ASP A 159 24.65 10.68 4.46
CA ASP A 159 25.33 10.70 3.16
C ASP A 159 26.38 11.84 3.07
N GLU A 160 26.28 12.89 3.91
CA GLU A 160 27.34 13.90 4.04
C GLU A 160 28.61 13.37 4.74
N ALA A 161 28.54 12.20 5.38
CA ALA A 161 29.66 11.57 6.08
C ALA A 161 30.54 10.67 5.18
N GLY A 162 30.34 10.67 3.86
CA GLY A 162 31.17 9.92 2.90
C GLY A 162 30.79 8.45 2.69
N GLY A 163 29.54 8.07 2.97
CA GLY A 163 29.01 6.73 2.77
C GLY A 163 28.62 6.41 1.32
N LEU A 164 28.25 5.14 1.06
CA LEU A 164 27.68 4.73 -0.22
C LEU A 164 26.35 5.47 -0.50
N PRO A 165 26.03 5.81 -1.75
CA PRO A 165 24.74 6.39 -2.10
C PRO A 165 23.58 5.50 -1.59
N HIS A 166 22.68 6.08 -0.80
CA HIS A 166 21.58 5.36 -0.15
C HIS A 166 22.01 4.24 0.83
N GLY A 167 23.24 4.27 1.33
CA GLY A 167 23.79 3.24 2.21
C GLY A 167 22.93 3.01 3.45
N GLY A 168 22.42 4.08 4.08
CA GLY A 168 21.50 3.96 5.21
C GLY A 168 20.18 3.27 4.88
N ALA A 169 19.64 3.47 3.67
CA ALA A 169 18.42 2.80 3.23
C ALA A 169 18.67 1.29 2.99
N THR A 170 19.79 0.95 2.35
CA THR A 170 20.20 -0.44 2.12
C THR A 170 20.43 -1.20 3.41
N ILE A 171 21.17 -0.62 4.36
CA ILE A 171 21.38 -1.22 5.69
C ILE A 171 20.03 -1.44 6.38
N GLY A 172 19.17 -0.42 6.38
CA GLY A 172 17.85 -0.53 6.99
C GLY A 172 16.97 -1.62 6.36
N TRP A 173 17.09 -1.87 5.05
CA TRP A 173 16.38 -2.97 4.40
C TRP A 173 16.92 -4.33 4.82
N LEU A 174 18.24 -4.47 4.92
CA LEU A 174 18.87 -5.71 5.40
C LEU A 174 18.47 -5.99 6.85
N GLU A 175 18.49 -4.99 7.73
CA GLU A 175 18.17 -5.18 9.15
C GLU A 175 16.69 -5.48 9.42
N ARG A 176 15.77 -4.89 8.64
CA ARG A 176 14.31 -5.10 8.81
C ARG A 176 13.76 -6.30 8.05
N GLY A 177 14.54 -6.82 7.09
CA GLY A 177 14.17 -7.97 6.28
C GLY A 177 14.64 -9.32 6.85
N LEU A 178 15.46 -9.30 7.91
CA LEU A 178 15.92 -10.47 8.68
C LEU A 178 14.96 -10.77 9.83
#